data_AF-A0A372RXZ6-F1
#
_entry.id   AF-A0A372RXZ6-F1
#
_cell.length_a   1.000
_cell.length_b   1.000
_cell.length_c   1.000
_cell.angle_alpha   90.00
_cell.angle_beta   90.00
_cell.angle_gamma   90.00
#
_symmetry.space_group_name_H-M   'P 1'
#
loop_
_entity.id
_entity.type
_entity.pdbx_description
1 polymer ?
#
loop_
_entity_poly.entity_id
_entity_poly.type
_entity_poly.pdbx_seq_one_letter_code
_entity_poly.pdbx_strand_id
1 'polypeptide(L)'
;MNDYYRYILQEEIYKLLIYKCPPLKYLDITFIQQQIDLFPDSKNWLSEILELRCNGDIEPHYFQGLAKFSQNIEKIIINSIKDDNYGLAKLIEVQKNLKYFKIIRDADVNSRKETFMTINHGLIKHTKSLIEFKAIFEELDQRYEDQLKISSYPNLEILHIKNISINTLINLIEKFKRNLEFSCLYLKVLYIKVLSIDENEEEDRSILSEILKDSAPNNITFLEC
;
A
#
# COMPACT_ATOMS: atom_id res chain seq x y z
N MET A 1 8.18 -29.65 12.62
CA MET A 1 7.70 -28.98 13.86
C MET A 1 6.20 -28.81 13.72
N ASN A 2 5.39 -29.39 14.62
CA ASN A 2 3.92 -29.30 14.57
C ASN A 2 3.46 -27.84 14.79
N ASP A 3 2.43 -27.40 14.08
CA ASP A 3 1.90 -26.02 14.11
C ASP A 3 1.53 -25.55 15.52
N TYR A 4 1.11 -26.47 16.39
CA TYR A 4 0.87 -26.17 17.80
C TYR A 4 2.14 -25.68 18.54
N TYR A 5 3.30 -26.30 18.28
CA TYR A 5 4.55 -25.85 18.90
C TYR A 5 5.03 -24.52 18.33
N ARG A 6 4.78 -24.26 17.04
CA ARG A 6 5.09 -22.95 16.43
C ARG A 6 4.25 -21.84 17.06
N TYR A 7 2.96 -22.11 17.27
CA TYR A 7 2.05 -21.18 17.92
C TYR A 7 2.52 -20.81 19.33
N ILE A 8 2.81 -21.81 20.17
CA ILE A 8 3.30 -21.56 21.54
C ILE A 8 4.62 -20.81 21.52
N LEU A 9 5.57 -21.22 20.67
CA LEU A 9 6.87 -20.58 20.60
C LEU A 9 6.78 -19.11 20.20
N GLN A 10 5.95 -18.81 19.19
CA GLN A 10 5.73 -17.44 18.74
C GLN A 10 5.03 -16.60 19.81
N GLU A 11 4.09 -17.17 20.57
CA GLU A 11 3.46 -16.53 21.72
C GLU A 11 4.47 -16.13 22.80
N GLU A 12 5.34 -17.06 23.20
CA GLU A 12 6.37 -16.80 24.22
C GLU A 12 7.41 -15.79 23.75
N ILE A 13 7.75 -15.78 22.45
CA ILE A 13 8.62 -14.76 21.87
C ILE A 13 7.99 -13.37 21.97
N TYR A 14 6.72 -13.21 21.57
CA TYR A 14 6.06 -11.89 21.64
C TYR A 14 5.88 -11.41 23.08
N LYS A 15 5.52 -12.30 24.02
CA LYS A 15 5.50 -11.97 25.45
C LYS A 15 6.86 -11.46 25.89
N LEU A 16 7.94 -12.17 25.59
CA LEU A 16 9.29 -11.76 25.96
C LEU A 16 9.66 -10.39 25.35
N LEU A 17 9.34 -10.16 24.07
CA LEU A 17 9.60 -8.88 23.41
C LEU A 17 8.85 -7.72 24.09
N ILE A 18 7.57 -7.91 24.42
CA ILE A 18 6.77 -6.88 25.07
C ILE A 18 7.25 -6.62 26.50
N TYR A 19 7.59 -7.67 27.25
CA TYR A 19 7.96 -7.55 28.67
C TYR A 19 9.41 -7.12 28.91
N LYS A 20 10.34 -7.46 28.01
CA LYS A 20 11.78 -7.33 28.26
C LYS A 20 12.48 -6.38 27.31
N CYS A 21 11.94 -6.13 26.13
CA CYS A 21 12.60 -5.28 25.14
C CYS A 21 11.99 -3.87 25.15
N PRO A 22 12.80 -2.84 24.84
CA PRO A 22 12.27 -1.54 24.47
C PRO A 22 11.28 -1.67 23.31
N PRO A 23 10.29 -0.78 23.21
CA PRO A 23 9.35 -0.78 22.10
C PRO A 23 10.05 -0.74 20.74
N LEU A 24 9.63 -1.64 19.84
CA LEU A 24 10.20 -1.70 18.50
C LEU A 24 9.66 -0.56 17.64
N LYS A 25 10.49 -0.09 16.70
CA LYS A 25 10.05 0.87 15.68
C LYS A 25 9.54 0.19 14.41
N TYR A 26 9.99 -1.04 14.17
CA TYR A 26 9.58 -1.88 13.04
C TYR A 26 8.90 -3.15 13.57
N LEU A 27 7.74 -3.48 13.02
CA LEU A 27 7.00 -4.69 13.31
C LEU A 27 6.65 -5.42 12.02
N ASP A 28 6.98 -6.71 11.96
CA ASP A 28 6.59 -7.62 10.89
C ASP A 28 5.60 -8.65 11.44
N ILE A 29 4.38 -8.62 10.92
CA ILE A 29 3.30 -9.54 11.30
C ILE A 29 2.88 -10.45 10.15
N THR A 30 3.70 -10.55 9.09
CA THR A 30 3.40 -11.35 7.88
C THR A 30 2.92 -12.78 8.20
N PHE A 31 3.46 -13.37 9.27
CA PHE A 31 3.14 -14.72 9.72
C PHE A 31 2.64 -14.75 11.17
N ILE A 32 1.98 -13.68 11.62
CA ILE A 32 1.47 -13.59 13.00
C ILE A 32 0.36 -14.63 13.23
N GLN A 33 0.41 -15.30 14.37
CA GLN A 33 -0.66 -16.19 14.80
C GLN A 33 -1.27 -15.76 16.15
N GLN A 34 -0.64 -14.81 16.86
CA GLN A 34 -1.09 -14.36 18.18
C GLN A 34 -1.60 -12.94 18.12
N GLN A 35 -2.73 -12.71 18.79
CA GLN A 35 -3.32 -11.39 18.89
C GLN A 35 -2.56 -10.56 19.93
N ILE A 36 -1.43 -9.99 19.52
CA ILE A 36 -0.46 -9.31 20.40
C ILE A 36 -1.02 -8.11 21.17
N ASP A 37 -2.10 -7.48 20.70
CA ASP A 37 -2.80 -6.40 21.40
C ASP A 37 -3.53 -6.86 22.67
N LEU A 38 -3.71 -8.17 22.86
CA LEU A 38 -4.30 -8.73 24.07
C LEU A 38 -3.27 -8.99 25.17
N PHE A 39 -1.98 -8.91 24.87
CA PHE A 39 -0.95 -9.12 25.88
C PHE A 39 -0.89 -7.95 26.87
N PRO A 40 -0.64 -8.21 28.16
CA PRO A 40 -0.39 -7.15 29.13
C PRO A 40 0.75 -6.25 28.67
N ASP A 41 0.63 -4.95 28.93
CA ASP A 41 1.60 -3.91 28.57
C ASP A 41 1.86 -3.71 27.06
N SER A 42 1.16 -4.46 26.20
CA SER A 42 1.27 -4.33 24.73
C SER A 42 0.96 -2.91 24.23
N LYS A 43 0.07 -2.17 24.91
CA LYS A 43 -0.29 -0.79 24.54
C LYS A 43 0.93 0.12 24.36
N ASN A 44 1.80 0.18 25.37
CA ASN A 44 2.96 1.06 25.36
C ASN A 44 4.00 0.60 24.32
N TRP A 45 4.08 -0.71 24.10
CA TRP A 45 4.99 -1.29 23.13
C TRP A 45 4.51 -1.03 21.69
N LEU A 46 3.22 -1.19 21.43
CA LEU A 46 2.59 -1.01 20.13
C LEU A 46 2.45 0.48 19.74
N SER A 47 2.32 1.40 20.71
CA SER A 47 2.22 2.83 20.41
C SER A 47 3.46 3.45 19.78
N GLU A 48 4.59 2.75 19.87
CA GLU A 48 5.89 3.20 19.38
C GLU A 48 6.24 2.70 17.99
N ILE A 49 5.43 1.82 17.38
CA ILE A 49 5.62 1.31 16.03
C ILE A 49 5.54 2.47 15.02
N LEU A 50 6.56 2.57 14.16
CA LEU A 50 6.63 3.54 13.07
C LEU A 50 6.56 2.88 11.69
N GLU A 51 7.00 1.62 11.59
CA GLU A 51 6.96 0.83 10.37
C GLU A 51 6.26 -0.52 10.61
N LEU A 52 5.27 -0.84 9.77
CA LEU A 52 4.56 -2.11 9.79
C LEU A 52 4.71 -2.84 8.45
N ARG A 53 5.03 -4.13 8.52
CA ARG A 53 4.93 -5.06 7.40
C ARG A 53 3.94 -6.18 7.72
N CYS A 54 3.04 -6.49 6.79
CA CYS A 54 2.04 -7.54 6.96
C CYS A 54 1.60 -8.16 5.63
N ASN A 55 0.82 -9.25 5.73
CA ASN A 55 -0.07 -9.68 4.65
C ASN A 55 -1.44 -9.05 4.86
N GLY A 56 -2.10 -8.62 3.79
CA GLY A 56 -3.41 -7.96 3.83
C GLY A 56 -4.54 -8.91 4.19
N ASP A 57 -4.36 -10.21 3.99
CA ASP A 57 -5.36 -11.25 4.24
C ASP A 57 -5.34 -11.78 5.68
N ILE A 58 -4.58 -11.15 6.59
CA ILE A 58 -4.66 -11.45 8.02
C ILE A 58 -6.06 -11.11 8.53
N GLU A 59 -6.57 -11.93 9.45
CA GLU A 59 -7.88 -11.74 10.08
C GLU A 59 -8.07 -10.27 10.58
N PRO A 60 -9.18 -9.60 10.22
CA PRO A 60 -9.37 -8.17 10.47
C PRO A 60 -9.20 -7.74 11.93
N HIS A 61 -9.54 -8.60 12.88
CA HIS A 61 -9.45 -8.30 14.31
C HIS A 61 -8.02 -8.02 14.78
N TYR A 62 -6.99 -8.59 14.13
CA TYR A 62 -5.58 -8.29 14.43
C TYR A 62 -5.26 -6.83 14.11
N PHE A 63 -5.68 -6.34 12.95
CA PHE A 63 -5.47 -4.96 12.56
C PHE A 63 -6.28 -3.99 13.43
N GLN A 64 -7.50 -4.36 13.82
CA GLN A 64 -8.28 -3.56 14.76
C GLN A 64 -7.61 -3.46 16.13
N GLY A 65 -7.01 -4.54 16.60
CA GLY A 65 -6.19 -4.57 17.80
C GLY A 65 -5.04 -3.57 17.73
N LEU A 66 -4.27 -3.63 16.64
CA LEU A 66 -3.19 -2.69 16.38
C LEU A 66 -3.67 -1.24 16.29
N ALA A 67 -4.81 -0.99 15.64
CA ALA A 67 -5.36 0.35 15.42
C ALA A 67 -5.71 1.07 16.73
N LYS A 68 -5.98 0.32 17.81
CA LYS A 68 -6.24 0.90 19.14
C LYS A 68 -5.01 1.62 19.71
N PHE A 69 -3.82 1.13 19.43
CA PHE A 69 -2.59 1.57 20.10
C PHE A 69 -1.57 2.19 19.13
N SER A 70 -1.46 1.66 17.92
CA SER A 70 -0.49 2.05 16.89
C SER A 70 -1.08 3.13 15.98
N GLN A 71 -0.92 4.39 16.36
CA GLN A 71 -1.48 5.56 15.65
C GLN A 71 -0.42 6.48 15.04
N ASN A 72 0.86 6.11 15.16
CA ASN A 72 2.00 6.90 14.68
C ASN A 72 2.79 6.16 13.59
N ILE A 73 2.21 5.14 12.95
CA ILE A 73 2.85 4.40 11.87
C ILE A 73 3.02 5.35 10.68
N GLU A 74 4.27 5.54 10.27
CA GLU A 74 4.64 6.37 9.13
C GLU A 74 4.76 5.54 7.85
N LYS A 75 4.96 4.22 7.97
CA LYS A 75 5.21 3.32 6.86
C LYS A 75 4.41 2.01 7.00
N ILE A 76 3.59 1.71 6.00
CA ILE A 76 2.87 0.43 5.91
C ILE A 76 3.26 -0.30 4.63
N ILE A 77 3.65 -1.56 4.76
CA ILE A 77 4.00 -2.45 3.66
C ILE A 77 3.09 -3.69 3.70
N ILE A 78 2.23 -3.82 2.70
CA ILE A 78 1.41 -5.01 2.47
C ILE A 78 2.12 -5.89 1.43
N ASN A 79 2.60 -7.06 1.85
CA ASN A 79 3.38 -7.97 1.02
C ASN A 79 2.55 -8.74 0.00
N SER A 80 1.29 -9.03 0.35
CA SER A 80 0.29 -9.64 -0.52
C SER A 80 -1.10 -9.31 0.02
N ILE A 81 -2.08 -9.17 -0.86
CA ILE A 81 -3.48 -9.06 -0.50
C ILE A 81 -4.34 -9.60 -1.64
N LYS A 82 -5.38 -10.34 -1.31
CA LYS A 82 -6.34 -10.88 -2.28
C LYS A 82 -7.61 -10.06 -2.32
N ASP A 83 -8.13 -9.76 -1.12
CA ASP A 83 -9.44 -9.12 -0.92
C ASP A 83 -9.34 -7.88 -0.02
N ASP A 84 -10.39 -7.05 -0.01
CA ASP A 84 -10.46 -5.87 0.84
C ASP A 84 -10.52 -6.27 2.33
N ASN A 85 -9.87 -5.48 3.19
CA ASN A 85 -9.78 -5.80 4.62
C ASN A 85 -10.15 -4.59 5.47
N TYR A 86 -11.33 -4.63 6.09
CA TYR A 86 -11.85 -3.53 6.91
C TYR A 86 -11.01 -3.27 8.18
N GLY A 87 -10.36 -4.30 8.72
CA GLY A 87 -9.44 -4.16 9.85
C GLY A 87 -8.19 -3.39 9.43
N LEU A 88 -7.58 -3.79 8.32
CA LEU A 88 -6.43 -3.09 7.75
C LEU A 88 -6.79 -1.65 7.37
N ALA A 89 -7.94 -1.45 6.73
CA ALA A 89 -8.45 -0.12 6.42
C ALA A 89 -8.59 0.75 7.68
N LYS A 90 -9.11 0.17 8.78
CA LYS A 90 -9.20 0.89 10.05
C LYS A 90 -7.83 1.26 10.61
N LEU A 91 -6.87 0.34 10.53
CA LEU A 91 -5.50 0.62 10.94
C LEU A 91 -4.89 1.75 10.12
N ILE A 92 -5.07 1.75 8.80
CA ILE A 92 -4.62 2.85 7.94
C ILE A 92 -5.29 4.15 8.36
N GLU A 93 -6.62 4.17 8.51
CA GLU A 93 -7.41 5.37 8.81
C GLU A 93 -6.92 6.11 10.07
N VAL A 94 -6.56 5.39 11.14
CA VAL A 94 -6.20 5.99 12.44
C VAL A 94 -4.79 6.58 12.52
N GLN A 95 -3.97 6.42 11.48
CA GLN A 95 -2.60 6.95 11.51
C GLN A 95 -2.59 8.48 11.50
N LYS A 96 -1.66 9.08 12.23
CA LYS A 96 -1.55 10.56 12.29
C LYS A 96 -0.67 11.14 11.19
N ASN A 97 0.26 10.35 10.67
CA ASN A 97 1.28 10.85 9.75
C ASN A 97 1.81 9.73 8.83
N LEU A 98 0.90 9.04 8.13
CA LEU A 98 1.29 8.01 7.17
C LEU A 98 1.98 8.68 5.96
N LYS A 99 3.27 8.35 5.75
CA LYS A 99 4.12 8.92 4.69
C LYS A 99 4.40 7.95 3.56
N TYR A 100 4.49 6.66 3.87
CA TYR A 100 4.78 5.61 2.90
C TYR A 100 3.72 4.52 2.98
N PHE A 101 3.18 4.18 1.81
CA PHE A 101 2.27 3.06 1.68
C PHE A 101 2.66 2.19 0.49
N LYS A 102 2.79 0.89 0.74
CA LYS A 102 3.01 -0.11 -0.31
C LYS A 102 1.94 -1.19 -0.23
N ILE A 103 1.37 -1.53 -1.38
CA ILE A 103 0.43 -2.64 -1.53
C ILE A 103 0.85 -3.52 -2.72
N ILE A 104 0.84 -4.83 -2.49
CA ILE A 104 1.05 -5.86 -3.51
C ILE A 104 -0.20 -6.71 -3.58
N ARG A 105 -0.81 -6.84 -4.75
CA ARG A 105 -1.93 -7.76 -5.01
C ARG A 105 -1.48 -8.93 -5.87
N ASP A 106 -1.68 -10.14 -5.36
CA ASP A 106 -1.40 -11.39 -6.07
C ASP A 106 -2.51 -11.66 -7.11
N ALA A 107 -2.20 -12.27 -8.26
CA ALA A 107 -3.23 -12.76 -9.18
C ALA A 107 -3.85 -14.02 -8.60
N ASP A 108 -5.04 -13.88 -8.01
CA ASP A 108 -5.89 -15.04 -7.79
C ASP A 108 -6.89 -15.14 -8.95
N VAL A 109 -6.77 -16.22 -9.73
CA VAL A 109 -7.63 -16.53 -10.90
C VAL A 109 -9.09 -16.75 -10.47
N ASN A 110 -9.32 -17.04 -9.18
CA ASN A 110 -10.63 -17.38 -8.62
C ASN A 110 -11.22 -16.30 -7.70
N SER A 111 -10.49 -15.23 -7.37
CA SER A 111 -11.10 -14.15 -6.60
C SER A 111 -12.09 -13.41 -7.48
N ARG A 112 -13.34 -13.32 -7.01
CA ARG A 112 -14.22 -12.24 -7.49
C ARG A 112 -13.37 -10.99 -7.35
N LYS A 113 -13.23 -10.23 -8.44
CA LYS A 113 -12.40 -9.03 -8.53
C LYS A 113 -12.97 -7.94 -7.61
N GLU A 114 -12.94 -8.21 -6.31
CA GLU A 114 -13.39 -7.35 -5.24
C GLU A 114 -12.37 -6.26 -5.05
N THR A 115 -12.93 -5.13 -4.73
CA THR A 115 -12.41 -3.80 -4.92
C THR A 115 -11.83 -3.36 -3.57
N PHE A 116 -10.67 -2.72 -3.52
CA PHE A 116 -10.05 -2.20 -2.29
C PHE A 116 -10.75 -0.91 -1.79
N MET A 117 -12.08 -0.87 -1.81
CA MET A 117 -12.83 0.34 -1.50
C MET A 117 -12.60 0.81 -0.06
N THR A 118 -12.56 -0.13 0.90
CA THR A 118 -12.39 0.17 2.32
C THR A 118 -10.97 0.60 2.61
N ILE A 119 -9.97 -0.12 2.10
CA ILE A 119 -8.56 0.29 2.22
C ILE A 119 -8.34 1.69 1.64
N ASN A 120 -8.90 1.94 0.45
CA ASN A 120 -8.82 3.26 -0.15
C ASN A 120 -9.51 4.34 0.71
N HIS A 121 -10.67 4.04 1.31
CA HIS A 121 -11.33 4.96 2.23
C HIS A 121 -10.41 5.37 3.39
N GLY A 122 -9.65 4.41 3.94
CA GLY A 122 -8.61 4.69 4.93
C GLY A 122 -7.49 5.58 4.39
N LEU A 123 -7.00 5.30 3.18
CA LEU A 123 -5.91 6.08 2.55
C LEU A 123 -6.29 7.52 2.21
N ILE A 124 -7.55 7.80 1.88
CA ILE A 124 -8.02 9.16 1.57
C ILE A 124 -7.76 10.14 2.74
N LYS A 125 -7.72 9.64 3.98
CA LYS A 125 -7.37 10.46 5.16
C LYS A 125 -5.93 10.98 5.14
N HIS A 126 -5.05 10.32 4.39
CA HIS A 126 -3.62 10.58 4.33
C HIS A 126 -3.18 11.25 3.03
N THR A 127 -4.13 11.76 2.23
CA THR A 127 -3.85 12.46 0.97
C THR A 127 -2.82 13.57 1.10
N LYS A 128 -2.79 14.26 2.24
CA LYS A 128 -1.84 15.35 2.53
C LYS A 128 -0.53 14.90 3.21
N SER A 129 -0.48 13.70 3.79
CA SER A 129 0.73 13.22 4.48
C SER A 129 1.53 12.21 3.65
N LEU A 130 0.87 11.53 2.71
CA LEU A 130 1.48 10.48 1.92
C LEU A 130 2.46 11.08 0.91
N ILE A 131 3.72 10.64 1.01
CA ILE A 131 4.87 11.09 0.20
C ILE A 131 5.20 10.04 -0.87
N GLU A 132 5.16 8.75 -0.49
CA GLU A 132 5.45 7.65 -1.40
C GLU A 132 4.31 6.63 -1.40
N PHE A 133 3.82 6.32 -2.60
CA PHE A 133 2.82 5.29 -2.83
C PHE A 133 3.33 4.30 -3.86
N LYS A 134 3.42 3.04 -3.44
CA LYS A 134 3.77 1.92 -4.29
C LYS A 134 2.63 0.93 -4.41
N ALA A 135 2.16 0.73 -5.62
CA ALA A 135 1.04 -0.13 -5.93
C ALA A 135 1.48 -1.13 -7.00
N ILE A 136 1.64 -2.39 -6.59
CA ILE A 136 2.04 -3.49 -7.46
C ILE A 136 0.83 -4.42 -7.56
N PHE A 137 0.30 -4.60 -8.75
CA PHE A 137 -0.78 -5.55 -8.99
C PHE A 137 -0.30 -6.54 -10.02
N GLU A 138 -0.85 -7.74 -10.09
CA GLU A 138 -0.55 -8.62 -11.24
C GLU A 138 -1.41 -8.26 -12.46
N GLU A 139 -2.60 -7.67 -12.26
CA GLU A 139 -3.43 -7.04 -13.30
C GLU A 139 -4.15 -5.79 -12.76
N LEU A 140 -3.71 -4.59 -13.15
CA LEU A 140 -4.42 -3.34 -12.87
C LEU A 140 -5.51 -3.08 -13.94
N ASP A 141 -6.72 -3.55 -13.64
CA ASP A 141 -7.94 -3.14 -14.33
C ASP A 141 -8.36 -1.72 -13.86
N GLN A 142 -9.04 -0.96 -14.73
CA GLN A 142 -9.52 0.41 -14.50
C GLN A 142 -10.25 0.58 -13.17
N ARG A 143 -10.97 -0.46 -12.73
CA ARG A 143 -11.70 -0.46 -11.45
C ARG A 143 -10.81 -0.10 -10.26
N TYR A 144 -9.56 -0.58 -10.21
CA TYR A 144 -8.65 -0.28 -9.09
C TYR A 144 -8.11 1.15 -9.13
N GLU A 145 -7.94 1.72 -10.31
CA GLU A 145 -7.54 3.13 -10.48
C GLU A 145 -8.63 4.06 -9.96
N ASP A 146 -9.87 3.85 -10.38
CA ASP A 146 -11.04 4.63 -9.91
C ASP A 146 -11.22 4.55 -8.39
N GLN A 147 -10.84 3.42 -7.79
CA GLN A 147 -10.90 3.25 -6.35
C GLN A 147 -9.75 3.97 -5.67
N LEU A 148 -8.50 3.65 -5.98
CA LEU A 148 -7.35 4.18 -5.24
C LEU A 148 -7.20 5.70 -5.35
N LYS A 149 -7.90 6.34 -6.30
CA LYS A 149 -7.94 7.80 -6.50
C LYS A 149 -6.54 8.39 -6.41
N ILE A 150 -5.60 7.74 -7.11
CA ILE A 150 -4.16 8.05 -7.04
C ILE A 150 -3.90 9.52 -7.43
N SER A 151 -4.77 10.09 -8.26
CA SER A 151 -4.76 11.50 -8.64
C SER A 151 -5.21 12.49 -7.53
N SER A 152 -5.53 12.02 -6.31
CA SER A 152 -6.02 12.83 -5.17
C SER A 152 -4.99 13.08 -4.06
N TYR A 153 -3.73 12.69 -4.23
CA TYR A 153 -2.67 12.85 -3.21
C TYR A 153 -1.79 14.07 -3.51
N PRO A 154 -2.11 15.26 -2.95
CA PRO A 154 -1.43 16.50 -3.31
C PRO A 154 0.08 16.53 -3.06
N ASN A 155 0.54 15.84 -2.02
CA ASN A 155 1.94 15.88 -1.58
C ASN A 155 2.74 14.63 -1.99
N LEU A 156 2.17 13.82 -2.88
CA LEU A 156 2.83 12.61 -3.35
C LEU A 156 4.05 12.99 -4.20
N GLU A 157 5.23 12.55 -3.77
CA GLU A 157 6.49 12.80 -4.47
C GLU A 157 6.90 11.62 -5.34
N ILE A 158 6.57 10.40 -4.91
CA ILE A 158 6.95 9.17 -5.57
C ILE A 158 5.72 8.29 -5.76
N LEU A 159 5.41 8.01 -7.02
CA LEU A 159 4.39 7.04 -7.41
C LEU A 159 5.03 5.90 -8.17
N HIS A 160 4.86 4.69 -7.65
CA HIS A 160 5.36 3.47 -8.26
C HIS A 160 4.19 2.55 -8.58
N ILE A 161 3.85 2.43 -9.86
CA ILE A 161 2.80 1.55 -10.33
C ILE A 161 3.42 0.45 -11.19
N LYS A 162 3.12 -0.81 -10.88
CA LYS A 162 3.52 -1.94 -11.73
C LYS A 162 2.29 -2.65 -12.25
N ASN A 163 2.44 -3.12 -13.49
CA ASN A 163 1.52 -3.94 -14.24
C ASN A 163 0.17 -3.26 -14.52
N ILE A 164 0.21 -2.01 -14.98
CA ILE A 164 -0.97 -1.23 -15.39
C ILE A 164 -1.30 -1.48 -16.87
N SER A 165 -2.60 -1.51 -17.21
CA SER A 165 -3.01 -1.51 -18.62
C SER A 165 -2.80 -0.12 -19.27
N ILE A 166 -2.58 -0.07 -20.58
CA ILE A 166 -2.38 1.19 -21.32
C ILE A 166 -3.59 2.12 -21.18
N ASN A 167 -4.80 1.59 -21.27
CA ASN A 167 -6.03 2.38 -21.11
C ASN A 167 -6.13 3.03 -19.72
N THR A 168 -5.83 2.26 -18.67
CA THR A 168 -5.81 2.78 -17.29
C THR A 168 -4.73 3.85 -17.14
N LEU A 169 -3.57 3.66 -17.77
CA LEU A 169 -2.47 4.62 -17.73
C LEU A 169 -2.80 5.92 -18.47
N ILE A 170 -3.39 5.86 -19.67
CA ILE A 170 -3.86 7.04 -20.41
C ILE A 170 -4.80 7.86 -19.54
N ASN A 171 -5.78 7.21 -18.90
CA ASN A 171 -6.73 7.88 -18.01
C ASN A 171 -6.04 8.52 -16.81
N LEU A 172 -5.08 7.82 -16.20
CA LEU A 172 -4.30 8.33 -15.08
C LEU A 172 -3.49 9.57 -15.48
N ILE A 173 -2.86 9.54 -16.65
CA ILE A 173 -2.08 10.66 -17.19
C ILE A 173 -2.99 11.86 -17.51
N GLU A 174 -4.13 11.65 -18.16
CA GLU A 174 -5.10 12.72 -18.44
C GLU A 174 -5.67 13.34 -17.15
N LYS A 175 -5.97 12.52 -16.14
CA LYS A 175 -6.35 13.00 -14.80
C LYS A 175 -5.21 13.77 -14.15
N PHE A 176 -3.96 13.30 -14.25
CA PHE A 176 -2.80 14.04 -13.78
C PHE A 176 -2.66 15.38 -14.48
N LYS A 177 -2.76 15.47 -15.82
CA LYS A 177 -2.72 16.75 -16.54
C LYS A 177 -3.73 17.76 -16.00
N ARG A 178 -4.99 17.33 -15.86
CA ARG A 178 -6.08 18.19 -15.34
C ARG A 178 -5.86 18.58 -13.89
N ASN A 179 -5.31 17.68 -13.07
CA ASN A 179 -5.06 17.91 -11.66
C ASN A 179 -3.72 18.61 -11.39
N LEU A 180 -2.75 18.59 -12.31
CA LEU A 180 -1.42 19.19 -12.18
C LEU A 180 -1.50 20.71 -12.07
N GLU A 181 -2.56 21.35 -12.59
CA GLU A 181 -2.83 22.78 -12.34
C GLU A 181 -3.09 23.09 -10.86
N PHE A 182 -3.44 22.09 -10.01
CA PHE A 182 -3.86 22.34 -8.62
C PHE A 182 -3.33 21.36 -7.55
N SER A 183 -2.87 20.15 -7.91
CA SER A 183 -2.81 19.00 -7.00
C SER A 183 -1.64 18.04 -7.20
N CYS A 184 -0.73 18.22 -8.16
CA CYS A 184 0.42 17.31 -8.33
C CYS A 184 1.75 18.06 -8.47
N LEU A 185 1.82 19.27 -7.90
CA LEU A 185 3.00 20.14 -7.95
C LEU A 185 4.27 19.52 -7.33
N TYR A 186 4.12 18.49 -6.49
CA TYR A 186 5.22 17.88 -5.75
C TYR A 186 5.69 16.52 -6.28
N LEU A 187 5.03 15.96 -7.31
CA LEU A 187 5.43 14.66 -7.87
C LEU A 187 6.78 14.80 -8.58
N LYS A 188 7.80 14.09 -8.09
CA LYS A 188 9.18 14.14 -8.61
C LYS A 188 9.51 12.91 -9.44
N VAL A 189 9.02 11.75 -9.01
CA VAL A 189 9.34 10.45 -9.63
C VAL A 189 8.06 9.70 -9.94
N LEU A 190 7.93 9.30 -11.20
CA LEU A 190 6.88 8.42 -11.67
C LEU A 190 7.51 7.16 -12.27
N TYR A 191 7.36 6.05 -11.55
CA TYR A 191 7.79 4.73 -12.03
C TYR A 191 6.57 3.95 -12.49
N ILE A 192 6.53 3.58 -13.77
CA ILE A 192 5.43 2.82 -14.35
C ILE A 192 5.97 1.64 -15.13
N LYS A 193 5.45 0.46 -14.82
CA LYS A 193 5.60 -0.73 -15.64
C LYS A 193 4.24 -1.12 -16.22
N VAL A 194 4.14 -1.16 -17.54
CA VAL A 194 2.92 -1.54 -18.27
C VAL A 194 2.93 -3.05 -18.51
N LEU A 195 1.76 -3.70 -18.42
CA LEU A 195 1.59 -5.07 -18.92
C LEU A 195 1.38 -5.00 -20.44
N SER A 196 2.29 -5.55 -21.24
CA SER A 196 1.98 -5.82 -22.65
C SER A 196 1.23 -7.15 -22.72
N ILE A 197 -0.05 -7.08 -23.07
CA ILE A 197 -0.89 -8.28 -23.25
C ILE A 197 -0.83 -8.76 -24.71
N ASP A 198 -0.48 -7.87 -25.66
CA ASP A 198 -0.39 -8.19 -27.09
C ASP A 198 1.07 -8.23 -27.59
N GLU A 199 1.31 -8.97 -28.68
CA GLU A 199 2.62 -9.21 -29.31
C GLU A 199 3.34 -7.95 -29.84
N ASN A 200 2.76 -6.75 -29.67
CA ASN A 200 3.26 -5.48 -30.19
C ASN A 200 3.81 -4.56 -29.09
N GLU A 201 4.66 -5.11 -28.22
CA GLU A 201 5.33 -4.40 -27.12
C GLU A 201 6.05 -3.10 -27.57
N GLU A 202 6.52 -3.07 -28.83
CA GLU A 202 7.21 -1.91 -29.42
C GLU A 202 6.26 -0.74 -29.76
N GLU A 203 5.05 -1.05 -30.22
CA GLU A 203 4.01 -0.04 -30.50
C GLU A 203 3.48 0.56 -29.20
N ASP A 204 3.22 -0.30 -28.20
CA ASP A 204 2.84 0.10 -26.86
C ASP A 204 3.89 1.02 -26.21
N ARG A 205 5.18 0.63 -26.28
CA ARG A 205 6.30 1.46 -25.82
C ARG A 205 6.37 2.80 -26.57
N SER A 206 6.13 2.82 -27.86
CA SER A 206 6.14 4.05 -28.66
C SER A 206 5.03 5.02 -28.23
N ILE A 207 3.80 4.52 -28.11
CA ILE A 207 2.63 5.28 -27.64
C ILE A 207 2.87 5.81 -26.22
N LEU A 208 3.45 4.98 -25.34
CA LEU A 208 3.83 5.38 -23.98
C LEU A 208 4.84 6.52 -23.99
N SER A 209 5.95 6.39 -24.72
CA SER A 209 6.97 7.43 -24.77
C SER A 209 6.41 8.76 -25.30
N GLU A 210 5.51 8.71 -26.29
CA GLU A 210 4.87 9.91 -26.86
C GLU A 210 3.93 10.58 -25.84
N ILE A 211 3.05 9.80 -25.20
CA ILE A 211 2.15 10.30 -24.16
C ILE A 211 2.98 10.91 -23.02
N LEU A 212 4.03 10.24 -22.55
CA LEU A 212 4.83 10.73 -21.43
C LEU A 212 5.57 12.03 -21.77
N LYS A 213 6.10 12.18 -23.00
CA LYS A 213 6.73 13.42 -23.47
C LYS A 213 5.77 14.60 -23.48
N ASP A 214 4.57 14.40 -24.00
CA ASP A 214 3.54 15.46 -24.10
C ASP A 214 2.91 15.81 -22.74
N SER A 215 3.03 14.90 -21.77
CA SER A 215 2.39 15.01 -20.46
C SER A 215 3.34 15.40 -19.34
N ALA A 216 4.65 15.45 -19.59
CA ALA A 216 5.67 15.72 -18.59
C ALA A 216 5.72 17.20 -18.19
N PRO A 217 5.56 17.55 -16.90
CA PRO A 217 6.21 18.73 -16.35
C PRO A 217 7.73 18.55 -16.45
N ASN A 218 8.48 19.63 -16.68
CA ASN A 218 9.96 19.61 -16.80
C ASN A 218 10.72 18.95 -15.64
N ASN A 219 10.05 18.65 -14.53
CA ASN A 219 10.63 18.12 -13.29
C ASN A 219 10.32 16.65 -13.00
N ILE A 220 9.51 15.97 -13.83
CA ILE A 220 9.17 14.55 -13.61
C ILE A 220 10.18 13.65 -14.32
N THR A 221 10.81 12.75 -13.55
CA THR A 221 11.64 11.69 -14.13
C THR A 221 10.77 10.45 -14.39
N PHE A 222 10.64 10.07 -15.65
CA PHE A 222 10.00 8.82 -16.08
C PHE A 222 11.05 7.72 -16.18
N LEU A 223 10.74 6.55 -15.62
CA LEU A 223 11.57 5.35 -15.72
C LEU A 223 10.72 4.25 -16.35
N GLU A 224 10.96 3.96 -17.64
CA GLU A 224 10.37 2.82 -18.36
C GLU A 224 11.21 1.56 -18.10
N CYS A 225 10.55 0.41 -17.88
CA CYS A 225 11.17 -0.92 -17.77
C CYS A 225 10.28 -1.99 -18.41
#